data_AF-A0A946HQ20-F1
#
_entry.id   AF-A0A946HQ20-F1
#
_cell.length_a   1.000
_cell.length_b   1.000
_cell.length_c   1.000
_cell.angle_alpha   90.00
_cell.angle_beta   90.00
_cell.angle_gamma   90.00
#
_symmetry.space_group_name_H-M   'P 1'
#
loop_
_entity.id
_entity.type
_entity.pdbx_description
1 polymer ?
#
loop_
_entity_poly.entity_id
_entity_poly.type
_entity_poly.pdbx_seq_one_letter_code
_entity_poly.pdbx_strand_id
1 'polypeptide(L)'
;MTRPAHFFQFPTFLCSALSCVSLCLPSARALVVCLGVMQILLPGAAKAWDETGHRLSANVALRYLDFDTQRELLTLLQQHPRYQQDFVGQMPADLIDSPPERQLGWLLGQAAYWPDIARGFNDSEREKYSRPSWHYIDGAWLRDSANVQGNIYVNRPPAQEVQGVAGSAITSERDADNVVTALDYTTRVLADGDAEPAQRAVALCWVLHLMGDIHQPLHSGSLYSAELFATGDRGGNAIRVGESNLHSVWDRAMRGADKQSRNLLYAATYEDLSGRESDWTLWLAESREFLVPSVYDDSLLAAIASADSSGAERLPNQTLNDDYVNEMISIASDRLGLAGLRLAIWFQNELPPVTAP
;
A
#
# COMPACT_ATOMS: atom_id res chain seq x y z
N MET A 1 72.50 22.63 17.95
CA MET A 1 73.95 22.40 18.17
C MET A 1 74.25 20.91 18.05
N THR A 2 75.53 20.54 18.05
CA THR A 2 76.14 19.25 17.69
C THR A 2 75.65 17.97 18.41
N ARG A 3 75.69 16.84 17.66
CA ARG A 3 75.77 15.41 18.08
C ARG A 3 77.09 15.10 18.86
N PRO A 4 77.39 13.89 19.44
CA PRO A 4 76.96 12.49 19.16
C PRO A 4 76.38 11.71 20.39
N ALA A 5 75.80 10.50 20.36
CA ALA A 5 75.72 9.31 19.46
C ALA A 5 76.70 8.14 19.77
N HIS A 6 76.20 6.89 19.82
CA HIS A 6 76.96 5.63 19.65
C HIS A 6 76.04 4.43 19.25
N PHE A 7 76.46 3.69 18.21
CA PHE A 7 76.47 2.23 17.96
C PHE A 7 75.29 1.32 18.40
N PHE A 8 74.86 0.29 17.64
CA PHE A 8 75.26 -0.33 16.35
C PHE A 8 74.03 -1.18 15.82
N GLN A 9 74.00 -2.00 14.75
CA GLN A 9 74.96 -2.55 13.76
C GLN A 9 74.24 -2.89 12.41
N PHE A 10 74.87 -3.67 11.51
CA PHE A 10 74.31 -4.29 10.29
C PHE A 10 74.80 -5.76 10.16
N PRO A 11 74.18 -6.60 9.30
CA PRO A 11 74.69 -6.78 7.91
C PRO A 11 73.60 -6.86 6.81
N THR A 12 74.04 -6.77 5.54
CA THR A 12 73.21 -6.71 4.32
C THR A 12 73.68 -7.70 3.23
N PHE A 13 72.76 -8.31 2.47
CA PHE A 13 72.90 -8.72 1.06
C PHE A 13 71.46 -8.71 0.44
N LEU A 14 71.16 -8.20 -0.76
CA LEU A 14 71.59 -8.55 -2.14
C LEU A 14 71.18 -10.00 -2.53
N CYS A 15 70.56 -10.30 -3.69
CA CYS A 15 70.15 -9.46 -4.84
C CYS A 15 69.05 -10.15 -5.70
N SER A 16 68.65 -9.47 -6.80
CA SER A 16 68.10 -9.93 -8.10
C SER A 16 68.01 -11.43 -8.46
N ALA A 17 67.14 -11.89 -9.38
CA ALA A 17 65.94 -11.33 -10.03
C ALA A 17 65.31 -12.36 -11.02
N LEU A 18 64.03 -12.13 -11.39
CA LEU A 18 63.36 -12.44 -12.69
C LEU A 18 63.19 -13.91 -13.18
N SER A 19 62.05 -14.10 -13.87
CA SER A 19 61.79 -15.13 -14.92
C SER A 19 61.70 -16.62 -14.53
N CYS A 20 60.95 -17.50 -15.22
CA CYS A 20 59.72 -17.34 -16.02
C CYS A 20 59.10 -18.72 -16.34
N VAL A 21 57.76 -18.81 -16.37
CA VAL A 21 56.94 -19.66 -17.26
C VAL A 21 56.92 -21.22 -17.09
N SER A 22 55.70 -21.76 -17.20
CA SER A 22 55.28 -23.14 -17.56
C SER A 22 55.21 -24.28 -16.52
N LEU A 23 53.95 -24.59 -16.18
CA LEU A 23 53.29 -25.91 -16.33
C LEU A 23 53.88 -27.15 -15.64
N CYS A 24 53.25 -27.55 -14.54
CA CYS A 24 52.86 -28.95 -14.33
C CYS A 24 51.59 -29.04 -13.45
N LEU A 25 50.64 -29.91 -13.80
CA LEU A 25 49.45 -30.21 -12.98
C LEU A 25 49.80 -31.26 -11.90
N PRO A 26 49.07 -31.29 -10.78
CA PRO A 26 48.34 -32.55 -10.55
C PRO A 26 46.94 -32.42 -9.92
N SER A 27 46.12 -33.45 -10.17
CA SER A 27 45.01 -33.97 -9.35
C SER A 27 43.97 -33.00 -8.77
N ALA A 28 42.75 -33.06 -9.31
CA ALA A 28 41.57 -32.44 -8.71
C ALA A 28 41.11 -33.15 -7.42
N ARG A 29 40.61 -32.37 -6.44
CA ARG A 29 39.48 -32.75 -5.57
C ARG A 29 38.86 -31.53 -4.89
N ALA A 30 37.55 -31.36 -5.08
CA ALA A 30 36.61 -30.56 -4.30
C ALA A 30 37.14 -29.27 -3.62
N LEU A 31 37.10 -28.14 -4.34
CA LEU A 31 36.84 -26.85 -3.71
C LEU A 31 35.40 -26.43 -4.06
N VAL A 32 34.49 -26.54 -3.08
CA VAL A 32 33.14 -25.98 -3.22
C VAL A 32 33.28 -24.46 -3.16
N VAL A 33 33.00 -23.78 -4.27
CA VAL A 33 32.93 -22.31 -4.27
C VAL A 33 31.69 -21.92 -3.50
N CYS A 34 31.88 -21.40 -2.28
CA CYS A 34 30.83 -20.71 -1.54
C CYS A 34 30.50 -19.38 -2.24
N LEU A 35 29.75 -19.47 -3.34
CA LEU A 35 28.94 -18.36 -3.84
C LEU A 35 27.93 -18.04 -2.74
N GLY A 36 28.26 -17.04 -1.91
CA GLY A 36 27.38 -16.54 -0.88
C GLY A 36 26.10 -16.04 -1.56
N VAL A 37 25.01 -16.78 -1.39
CA VAL A 37 23.70 -16.36 -1.87
C VAL A 37 23.27 -15.19 -0.99
N MET A 38 23.61 -13.98 -1.42
CA MET A 38 23.06 -12.75 -0.89
C MET A 38 21.58 -12.73 -1.25
N GLN A 39 20.77 -13.39 -0.41
CA GLN A 39 19.32 -13.35 -0.52
C GLN A 39 18.89 -11.91 -0.26
N ILE A 40 18.72 -11.16 -1.36
CA ILE A 40 17.92 -9.95 -1.35
C ILE A 40 16.53 -10.41 -0.92
N LEU A 41 16.20 -10.11 0.35
CA LEU A 41 14.85 -10.26 0.88
C LEU A 41 13.97 -9.19 0.20
N LEU A 42 13.61 -9.48 -1.05
CA LEU A 42 12.51 -8.79 -1.73
C LEU A 42 11.31 -8.88 -0.79
N PRO A 43 10.70 -7.74 -0.40
CA PRO A 43 9.54 -7.76 0.46
C PRO A 43 8.46 -8.65 -0.17
N GLY A 44 7.93 -9.60 0.60
CA GLY A 44 6.71 -10.30 0.21
C GLY A 44 5.65 -9.25 -0.11
N ALA A 45 5.02 -9.34 -1.27
CA ALA A 45 4.10 -8.32 -1.73
C ALA A 45 2.85 -8.32 -0.86
N ALA A 46 2.84 -7.42 0.13
CA ALA A 46 1.66 -6.92 0.78
C ALA A 46 0.71 -6.41 -0.31
N LYS A 47 -0.31 -7.20 -0.64
CA LYS A 47 -1.50 -6.67 -1.34
C LYS A 47 -2.20 -5.74 -0.36
N ALA A 48 -2.87 -4.73 -0.89
CA ALA A 48 -3.75 -3.85 -0.12
C ALA A 48 -4.95 -4.63 0.46
N TRP A 49 -6.02 -3.90 0.87
CA TRP A 49 -7.38 -4.46 0.85
C TRP A 49 -7.49 -5.45 -0.29
N ASP A 50 -7.85 -6.70 -0.01
CA ASP A 50 -7.74 -7.68 -1.07
C ASP A 50 -8.81 -7.45 -2.14
N GLU A 51 -8.76 -8.22 -3.23
CA GLU A 51 -9.76 -8.23 -4.30
C GLU A 51 -11.22 -8.06 -3.82
N THR A 52 -11.57 -8.67 -2.69
CA THR A 52 -12.88 -8.55 -2.02
C THR A 52 -13.14 -7.13 -1.53
N GLY A 53 -12.19 -6.49 -0.84
CA GLY A 53 -12.34 -5.15 -0.26
C GLY A 53 -12.53 -4.07 -1.31
N HIS A 54 -11.64 -4.01 -2.32
CA HIS A 54 -11.79 -3.06 -3.43
C HIS A 54 -13.06 -3.30 -4.26
N ARG A 55 -13.40 -4.56 -4.57
CA ARG A 55 -14.67 -4.86 -5.25
C ARG A 55 -15.87 -4.42 -4.41
N LEU A 56 -15.84 -4.61 -3.09
CA LEU A 56 -16.94 -4.21 -2.20
C LEU A 56 -17.10 -2.68 -2.13
N SER A 57 -16.04 -1.90 -1.91
CA SER A 57 -16.14 -0.43 -1.86
C SER A 57 -16.70 0.16 -3.16
N ALA A 58 -16.25 -0.30 -4.33
CA ALA A 58 -16.81 0.11 -5.63
C ALA A 58 -18.28 -0.31 -5.82
N ASN A 59 -18.69 -1.48 -5.29
CA ASN A 59 -20.09 -1.95 -5.34
C ASN A 59 -20.99 -1.31 -4.26
N VAL A 60 -20.42 -0.71 -3.21
CA VAL A 60 -21.11 0.21 -2.32
C VAL A 60 -21.35 1.52 -3.07
N ALA A 61 -20.30 2.13 -3.63
CA ALA A 61 -20.38 3.41 -4.35
C ALA A 61 -21.48 3.38 -5.43
N LEU A 62 -21.50 2.34 -6.27
CA LEU A 62 -22.46 2.13 -7.35
C LEU A 62 -23.94 2.23 -6.93
N ARG A 63 -24.28 2.00 -5.66
CA ARG A 63 -25.66 2.10 -5.15
C ARG A 63 -26.16 3.53 -4.94
N TYR A 64 -25.25 4.49 -4.84
CA TYR A 64 -25.54 5.89 -4.58
C TYR A 64 -25.28 6.79 -5.79
N LEU A 65 -24.69 6.24 -6.88
CA LEU A 65 -24.48 6.95 -8.14
C LEU A 65 -25.77 6.99 -8.96
N ASP A 66 -26.11 8.15 -9.53
CA ASP A 66 -27.15 8.24 -10.56
C ASP A 66 -26.78 7.53 -11.88
N PHE A 67 -27.77 7.38 -12.76
CA PHE A 67 -27.63 6.64 -14.01
C PHE A 67 -26.67 7.30 -15.01
N ASP A 68 -26.61 8.63 -15.06
CA ASP A 68 -25.75 9.36 -15.99
C ASP A 68 -24.28 9.24 -15.56
N THR A 69 -24.00 9.35 -14.25
CA THR A 69 -22.70 9.10 -13.64
C THR A 69 -22.24 7.66 -13.86
N GLN A 70 -23.13 6.68 -13.65
CA GLN A 70 -22.85 5.26 -13.93
C GLN A 70 -22.45 5.01 -15.40
N ARG A 71 -23.15 5.65 -16.35
CA ARG A 71 -22.81 5.58 -17.78
C ARG A 71 -21.49 6.28 -18.08
N GLU A 72 -21.19 7.39 -17.43
CA GLU A 72 -19.93 8.12 -17.58
C GLU A 72 -18.72 7.29 -17.12
N LEU A 73 -18.77 6.72 -15.91
CA LEU A 73 -17.68 5.87 -15.40
C LEU A 73 -17.44 4.64 -16.30
N LEU A 74 -18.50 4.04 -16.86
CA LEU A 74 -18.36 2.98 -17.86
C LEU A 74 -17.70 3.47 -19.15
N THR A 75 -18.07 4.67 -19.63
CA THR A 75 -17.54 5.28 -20.87
C THR A 75 -16.06 5.64 -20.72
N LEU A 76 -15.66 6.16 -19.55
CA LEU A 76 -14.27 6.41 -19.18
C LEU A 76 -13.48 5.09 -19.10
N LEU A 77 -13.99 4.08 -18.39
CA LEU A 77 -13.30 2.80 -18.22
C LEU A 77 -13.06 2.07 -19.56
N GLN A 78 -13.97 2.22 -20.52
CA GLN A 78 -13.80 1.68 -21.88
C GLN A 78 -12.60 2.26 -22.65
N GLN A 79 -12.09 3.44 -22.26
CA GLN A 79 -10.88 4.03 -22.85
C GLN A 79 -9.57 3.47 -22.27
N HIS A 80 -9.66 2.60 -21.26
CA HIS A 80 -8.47 2.02 -20.62
C HIS A 80 -7.64 1.21 -21.64
N PRO A 81 -6.32 1.44 -21.81
CA PRO A 81 -5.49 0.78 -22.83
C PRO A 81 -5.53 -0.75 -22.80
N ARG A 82 -5.89 -1.32 -21.64
CA ARG A 82 -5.96 -2.77 -21.40
C ARG A 82 -7.39 -3.28 -21.16
N TYR A 83 -8.43 -2.48 -21.48
CA TYR A 83 -9.84 -2.80 -21.23
C TYR A 83 -10.25 -4.20 -21.72
N GLN A 84 -9.89 -4.55 -22.96
CA GLN A 84 -10.22 -5.88 -23.51
C GLN A 84 -9.48 -7.02 -22.80
N GLN A 85 -8.23 -6.83 -22.36
CA GLN A 85 -7.44 -7.89 -21.74
C GLN A 85 -7.79 -8.08 -20.26
N ASP A 86 -7.84 -6.99 -19.50
CA ASP A 86 -7.88 -7.02 -18.03
C ASP A 86 -9.31 -6.88 -17.47
N PHE A 87 -10.28 -6.53 -18.30
CA PHE A 87 -11.68 -6.33 -17.90
C PHE A 87 -12.59 -7.28 -18.69
N VAL A 88 -12.84 -7.02 -19.98
CA VAL A 88 -13.76 -7.86 -20.79
C VAL A 88 -13.30 -9.33 -20.79
N GLY A 89 -12.01 -9.58 -21.05
CA GLY A 89 -11.42 -10.92 -21.04
C GLY A 89 -11.23 -11.57 -19.66
N GLN A 90 -11.53 -10.86 -18.56
CA GLN A 90 -11.51 -11.41 -17.19
C GLN A 90 -12.91 -11.53 -16.57
N MET A 91 -13.97 -11.11 -17.27
CA MET A 91 -15.33 -11.17 -16.75
C MET A 91 -15.80 -12.64 -16.59
N PRO A 92 -16.30 -13.04 -15.40
CA PRO A 92 -16.89 -14.35 -15.18
C PRO A 92 -18.01 -14.68 -16.18
N ALA A 93 -18.04 -15.91 -16.68
CA ALA A 93 -18.96 -16.31 -17.74
C ALA A 93 -20.45 -16.20 -17.35
N ASP A 94 -20.78 -16.32 -16.05
CA ASP A 94 -22.13 -16.13 -15.49
C ASP A 94 -22.56 -14.65 -15.39
N LEU A 95 -21.62 -13.72 -15.61
CA LEU A 95 -21.89 -12.28 -15.67
C LEU A 95 -22.00 -11.72 -17.09
N ILE A 96 -21.47 -12.41 -18.11
CA ILE A 96 -21.54 -11.97 -19.52
C ILE A 96 -22.99 -11.78 -19.99
N ASP A 97 -23.89 -12.71 -19.64
CA ASP A 97 -25.33 -12.63 -19.94
C ASP A 97 -26.15 -11.99 -18.80
N SER A 98 -25.50 -11.32 -17.83
CA SER A 98 -26.18 -10.67 -16.71
C SER A 98 -26.68 -9.25 -17.06
N PRO A 99 -27.68 -8.72 -16.34
CA PRO A 99 -28.13 -7.33 -16.52
C PRO A 99 -26.98 -6.30 -16.41
N PRO A 100 -27.01 -5.19 -17.16
CA PRO A 100 -25.89 -4.25 -17.27
C PRO A 100 -25.36 -3.72 -15.92
N GLU A 101 -26.23 -3.61 -14.91
CA GLU A 101 -25.90 -3.14 -13.57
C GLU A 101 -24.98 -4.14 -12.83
N ARG A 102 -25.18 -5.45 -13.06
CA ARG A 102 -24.28 -6.51 -12.54
C ARG A 102 -22.95 -6.54 -13.30
N GLN A 103 -22.97 -6.29 -14.60
CA GLN A 103 -21.74 -6.15 -15.38
C GLN A 103 -20.92 -4.93 -14.93
N LEU A 104 -21.58 -3.78 -14.71
CA LEU A 104 -20.95 -2.55 -14.23
C LEU A 104 -20.37 -2.69 -12.82
N GLY A 105 -21.11 -3.32 -11.89
CA GLY A 105 -20.59 -3.64 -10.56
C GLY A 105 -19.34 -4.52 -10.59
N TRP A 106 -19.28 -5.47 -11.53
CA TRP A 106 -18.05 -6.24 -11.73
C TRP A 106 -16.93 -5.41 -12.37
N LEU A 107 -17.23 -4.59 -13.39
CA LEU A 107 -16.25 -3.75 -14.10
C LEU A 107 -15.61 -2.69 -13.20
N LEU A 108 -16.39 -1.96 -12.40
CA LEU A 108 -15.87 -0.99 -11.44
C LEU A 108 -15.13 -1.67 -10.29
N GLY A 109 -15.60 -2.84 -9.84
CA GLY A 109 -14.87 -3.65 -8.87
C GLY A 109 -13.55 -4.20 -9.41
N GLN A 110 -13.47 -4.49 -10.72
CA GLN A 110 -12.23 -4.86 -11.40
C GLN A 110 -11.29 -3.66 -11.48
N ALA A 111 -11.80 -2.46 -11.84
CA ALA A 111 -11.01 -1.23 -11.86
C ALA A 111 -10.43 -0.88 -10.49
N ALA A 112 -11.23 -1.02 -9.43
CA ALA A 112 -10.80 -0.80 -8.05
C ALA A 112 -9.69 -1.75 -7.57
N TYR A 113 -9.58 -2.95 -8.13
CA TYR A 113 -8.50 -3.90 -7.82
C TYR A 113 -7.34 -3.84 -8.85
N TRP A 114 -7.54 -3.20 -9.99
CA TRP A 114 -6.62 -3.26 -11.12
C TRP A 114 -5.20 -2.73 -10.84
N PRO A 115 -4.97 -1.65 -10.06
CA PRO A 115 -3.60 -1.24 -9.72
C PRO A 115 -2.79 -2.33 -8.99
N ASP A 116 -3.45 -3.15 -8.18
CA ASP A 116 -2.85 -4.27 -7.46
C ASP A 116 -2.66 -5.54 -8.34
N ILE A 117 -3.33 -5.58 -9.50
CA ILE A 117 -3.02 -6.49 -10.62
C ILE A 117 -1.78 -5.98 -11.37
N ALA A 118 -1.68 -4.68 -11.62
CA ALA A 118 -0.60 -4.07 -12.39
C ALA A 118 0.79 -4.26 -11.73
N ARG A 119 0.84 -4.40 -10.41
CA ARG A 119 2.03 -4.82 -9.65
C ARG A 119 2.60 -6.17 -10.11
N GLY A 120 1.77 -7.06 -10.67
CA GLY A 120 2.16 -8.37 -11.19
C GLY A 120 2.54 -8.43 -12.68
N PHE A 121 2.52 -7.29 -13.39
CA PHE A 121 2.86 -7.26 -14.81
C PHE A 121 4.36 -7.48 -15.09
N ASN A 122 4.68 -7.79 -16.36
CA ASN A 122 6.05 -7.76 -16.87
C ASN A 122 6.67 -6.36 -16.72
N ASP A 123 8.00 -6.28 -16.71
CA ASP A 123 8.73 -5.07 -16.31
C ASP A 123 8.30 -3.79 -17.05
N SER A 124 8.10 -3.85 -18.38
CA SER A 124 7.73 -2.67 -19.18
C SER A 124 6.27 -2.23 -18.98
N GLU A 125 5.35 -3.16 -18.74
CA GLU A 125 3.96 -2.81 -18.38
C GLU A 125 3.86 -2.36 -16.91
N ARG A 126 4.66 -2.97 -16.02
CA ARG A 126 4.71 -2.63 -14.59
C ARG A 126 5.29 -1.24 -14.36
N GLU A 127 6.32 -0.85 -15.12
CA GLU A 127 6.88 0.50 -15.11
C GLU A 127 5.84 1.56 -15.50
N LYS A 128 5.00 1.30 -16.51
CA LYS A 128 3.93 2.22 -16.92
C LYS A 128 2.88 2.42 -15.85
N TYR A 129 2.45 1.35 -15.17
CA TYR A 129 1.19 1.35 -14.43
C TYR A 129 1.28 1.15 -12.91
N SER A 130 2.36 0.55 -12.40
CA SER A 130 2.52 0.26 -10.97
C SER A 130 3.16 1.44 -10.23
N ARG A 131 2.58 1.83 -9.09
CA ARG A 131 3.09 2.92 -8.23
C ARG A 131 3.16 2.44 -6.77
N PRO A 132 4.19 1.65 -6.40
CA PRO A 132 4.18 0.89 -5.15
C PRO A 132 4.10 1.71 -3.85
N SER A 133 4.41 3.01 -3.87
CA SER A 133 4.31 3.89 -2.70
C SER A 133 2.95 4.62 -2.59
N TRP A 134 2.17 4.68 -3.67
CA TRP A 134 0.85 5.33 -3.66
C TRP A 134 -0.16 4.60 -2.77
N HIS A 135 0.04 3.31 -2.47
CA HIS A 135 -0.91 2.53 -1.69
C HIS A 135 -1.00 2.95 -0.21
N TYR A 136 0.01 3.63 0.35
CA TYR A 136 0.09 3.90 1.79
C TYR A 136 0.77 5.25 2.07
N ILE A 137 1.00 5.55 3.35
CA ILE A 137 1.79 6.71 3.78
C ILE A 137 2.63 6.35 5.01
N ASP A 138 3.79 6.99 5.18
CA ASP A 138 4.50 6.92 6.46
C ASP A 138 3.71 7.71 7.52
N GLY A 139 3.53 7.14 8.71
CA GLY A 139 2.73 7.75 9.76
C GLY A 139 3.32 9.07 10.30
N ALA A 140 4.58 9.39 10.05
CA ALA A 140 5.18 10.67 10.44
C ALA A 140 4.69 11.85 9.58
N TRP A 141 4.02 11.59 8.46
CA TRP A 141 3.48 12.60 7.55
C TRP A 141 2.23 13.27 8.12
N LEU A 142 2.14 14.61 8.04
CA LEU A 142 1.03 15.42 8.52
C LEU A 142 0.62 16.49 7.51
N ARG A 143 -0.69 16.71 7.32
CA ARG A 143 -1.24 17.81 6.51
C ARG A 143 -2.70 18.04 6.84
N ASP A 144 -3.13 19.30 6.84
CA ASP A 144 -4.53 19.72 6.98
C ASP A 144 -5.25 19.03 8.17
N SER A 145 -6.23 18.14 7.92
CA SER A 145 -6.95 17.40 8.96
C SER A 145 -6.14 16.23 9.54
N ALA A 146 -5.13 15.71 8.83
CA ALA A 146 -4.18 14.71 9.33
C ALA A 146 -3.09 15.36 10.20
N ASN A 147 -3.50 15.88 11.36
CA ASN A 147 -2.67 16.69 12.27
C ASN A 147 -2.04 15.93 13.44
N VAL A 148 -2.17 14.59 13.49
CA VAL A 148 -1.47 13.69 14.41
C VAL A 148 -0.74 12.59 13.62
N GLN A 149 0.45 12.19 14.06
CA GLN A 149 1.21 11.08 13.45
C GLN A 149 0.46 9.74 13.60
N GLY A 150 0.50 8.91 12.55
CA GLY A 150 0.04 7.52 12.58
C GLY A 150 1.11 6.51 13.00
N ASN A 151 2.36 6.92 13.21
CA ASN A 151 3.40 5.98 13.62
C ASN A 151 3.32 5.71 15.13
N ILE A 152 3.38 4.43 15.50
CA ILE A 152 3.35 3.97 16.89
C ILE A 152 4.77 3.70 17.36
N TYR A 153 5.13 4.11 18.58
CA TYR A 153 6.52 4.05 19.08
C TYR A 153 6.63 3.28 20.39
N VAL A 154 7.38 2.18 20.37
CA VAL A 154 7.62 1.32 21.54
C VAL A 154 9.09 1.42 21.98
N ASN A 155 9.33 1.67 23.26
CA ASN A 155 10.66 1.80 23.89
C ASN A 155 11.62 2.86 23.27
N ARG A 156 11.12 3.72 22.37
CA ARG A 156 11.91 4.74 21.64
C ARG A 156 11.15 6.07 21.56
N PRO A 157 11.84 7.21 21.39
CA PRO A 157 11.17 8.46 21.07
C PRO A 157 10.49 8.40 19.69
N PRO A 158 9.40 9.17 19.48
CA PRO A 158 8.82 9.41 18.17
C PRO A 158 9.81 9.95 17.14
N ALA A 159 9.53 9.73 15.86
CA ALA A 159 10.26 10.38 14.78
C ALA A 159 9.86 11.86 14.66
N GLN A 160 10.71 12.65 14.00
CA GLN A 160 10.36 14.02 13.64
C GLN A 160 9.19 14.04 12.65
N GLU A 161 8.25 14.94 12.89
CA GLU A 161 7.10 15.23 12.03
C GLU A 161 7.53 15.68 10.63
N VAL A 162 6.92 15.07 9.61
CA VAL A 162 7.10 15.40 8.20
C VAL A 162 5.89 16.19 7.72
N GLN A 163 6.08 17.47 7.43
CA GLN A 163 5.02 18.33 6.92
C GLN A 163 4.77 18.03 5.44
N GLY A 164 3.53 17.65 5.12
CA GLY A 164 3.10 17.25 3.79
C GLY A 164 3.01 18.42 2.80
N VAL A 165 3.34 18.15 1.55
CA VAL A 165 3.18 19.11 0.45
C VAL A 165 1.68 19.38 0.24
N ALA A 166 1.30 20.65 0.13
CA ALA A 166 -0.09 21.07 -0.13
C ALA A 166 -0.60 20.50 -1.47
N GLY A 167 -1.84 20.00 -1.51
CA GLY A 167 -2.41 19.32 -2.68
C GLY A 167 -2.37 20.16 -3.98
N SER A 168 -2.49 21.49 -3.85
CA SER A 168 -2.37 22.43 -4.98
C SER A 168 -0.98 22.49 -5.64
N ALA A 169 0.04 21.90 -5.04
CA ALA A 169 1.38 21.76 -5.62
C ALA A 169 1.62 20.41 -6.31
N ILE A 170 0.66 19.47 -6.27
CA ILE A 170 0.77 18.14 -6.88
C ILE A 170 0.40 18.20 -8.37
N THR A 171 1.30 18.81 -9.15
CA THR A 171 1.09 19.18 -10.56
C THR A 171 1.41 18.07 -11.56
N SER A 172 2.18 17.06 -11.16
CA SER A 172 2.64 15.97 -12.03
C SER A 172 2.85 14.66 -11.27
N GLU A 173 2.90 13.53 -11.99
CA GLU A 173 2.94 12.19 -11.40
C GLU A 173 4.09 11.97 -10.42
N ARG A 174 5.25 12.56 -10.71
CA ARG A 174 6.47 12.53 -9.87
C ARG A 174 6.35 13.33 -8.57
N ASP A 175 5.31 14.15 -8.42
CA ASP A 175 5.03 14.93 -7.21
C ASP A 175 4.18 14.09 -6.22
N ALA A 176 3.68 12.91 -6.64
CA ALA A 176 2.94 11.96 -5.81
C ALA A 176 3.83 10.81 -5.32
N ASP A 177 4.11 10.76 -4.01
CA ASP A 177 4.90 9.71 -3.37
C ASP A 177 4.10 8.83 -2.38
N ASN A 178 2.92 9.27 -1.93
CA ASN A 178 2.05 8.58 -0.97
C ASN A 178 0.56 8.60 -1.33
N VAL A 179 -0.29 7.87 -0.60
CA VAL A 179 -1.75 7.74 -0.85
C VAL A 179 -2.51 9.07 -0.90
N VAL A 180 -2.16 10.05 -0.07
CA VAL A 180 -2.79 11.38 -0.11
C VAL A 180 -2.36 12.13 -1.37
N THR A 181 -1.06 12.19 -1.66
CA THR A 181 -0.56 12.87 -2.87
C THR A 181 -0.97 12.16 -4.17
N ALA A 182 -1.19 10.85 -4.12
CA ALA A 182 -1.72 10.07 -5.23
C ALA A 182 -3.20 10.37 -5.45
N LEU A 183 -4.00 10.61 -4.39
CA LEU A 183 -5.36 11.14 -4.53
C LEU A 183 -5.35 12.58 -5.06
N ASP A 184 -4.50 13.48 -4.54
CA ASP A 184 -4.33 14.85 -5.07
C ASP A 184 -4.02 14.82 -6.59
N TYR A 185 -3.18 13.89 -7.04
CA TYR A 185 -2.80 13.73 -8.45
C TYR A 185 -3.89 13.08 -9.32
N THR A 186 -4.41 11.92 -8.90
CA THR A 186 -5.27 11.07 -9.76
C THR A 186 -6.69 11.57 -9.86
N THR A 187 -7.24 12.18 -8.80
CA THR A 187 -8.55 12.87 -8.88
C THR A 187 -8.50 14.00 -9.90
N ARG A 188 -7.44 14.82 -9.86
CA ARG A 188 -7.21 15.91 -10.83
C ARG A 188 -7.08 15.39 -12.26
N VAL A 189 -6.28 14.34 -12.50
CA VAL A 189 -6.12 13.76 -13.86
C VAL A 189 -7.44 13.15 -14.38
N LEU A 190 -8.26 12.59 -13.49
CA LEU A 190 -9.57 12.03 -13.87
C LEU A 190 -10.60 13.14 -14.19
N ALA A 191 -10.58 14.23 -13.43
CA ALA A 191 -11.44 15.40 -13.62
C ALA A 191 -11.01 16.31 -14.79
N ASP A 192 -9.74 16.28 -15.20
CA ASP A 192 -9.21 17.07 -16.31
C ASP A 192 -9.85 16.66 -17.65
N GLY A 193 -10.62 17.58 -18.24
CA GLY A 193 -11.30 17.36 -19.51
C GLY A 193 -10.38 17.34 -20.74
N ASP A 194 -9.22 18.00 -20.63
CA ASP A 194 -8.21 18.07 -21.70
C ASP A 194 -7.19 16.92 -21.64
N ALA A 195 -7.21 16.12 -20.55
CA ALA A 195 -6.33 14.95 -20.40
C ALA A 195 -6.74 13.79 -21.32
N GLU A 196 -5.73 13.06 -21.82
CA GLU A 196 -5.92 11.93 -22.74
C GLU A 196 -6.90 10.89 -22.15
N PRO A 197 -7.94 10.45 -22.90
CA PRO A 197 -8.97 9.56 -22.35
C PRO A 197 -8.41 8.26 -21.75
N ALA A 198 -7.32 7.74 -22.30
CA ALA A 198 -6.57 6.60 -21.77
C ALA A 198 -5.90 6.88 -20.42
N GLN A 199 -5.42 8.11 -20.17
CA GLN A 199 -4.86 8.52 -18.88
C GLN A 199 -5.98 8.70 -17.86
N ARG A 200 -7.10 9.33 -18.24
CA ARG A 200 -8.29 9.44 -17.40
C ARG A 200 -8.81 8.07 -16.97
N ALA A 201 -8.85 7.10 -17.88
CA ALA A 201 -9.25 5.72 -17.58
C ALA A 201 -8.31 4.99 -16.59
N VAL A 202 -6.99 5.23 -16.66
CA VAL A 202 -6.02 4.71 -15.68
C VAL A 202 -6.17 5.43 -14.32
N ALA A 203 -6.45 6.73 -14.34
CA ALA A 203 -6.72 7.51 -13.13
C ALA A 203 -8.02 7.04 -12.43
N LEU A 204 -9.06 6.64 -13.18
CA LEU A 204 -10.27 6.02 -12.62
C LEU A 204 -9.96 4.74 -11.82
N CYS A 205 -9.12 3.84 -12.36
CA CYS A 205 -8.67 2.66 -11.62
C CYS A 205 -7.94 3.03 -10.32
N TRP A 206 -7.07 4.06 -10.37
CA TRP A 206 -6.36 4.53 -9.18
C TRP A 206 -7.27 5.22 -8.15
N VAL A 207 -8.20 6.10 -8.55
CA VAL A 207 -9.12 6.76 -7.60
C VAL A 207 -10.00 5.73 -6.88
N LEU A 208 -10.55 4.75 -7.62
CA LEU A 208 -11.30 3.62 -7.04
C LEU A 208 -10.48 2.78 -6.05
N HIS A 209 -9.17 2.64 -6.31
CA HIS A 209 -8.26 1.86 -5.48
C HIS A 209 -7.83 2.61 -4.22
N LEU A 210 -7.33 3.84 -4.39
CA LEU A 210 -6.72 4.68 -3.36
C LEU A 210 -7.74 5.16 -2.32
N MET A 211 -8.99 5.42 -2.73
CA MET A 211 -10.08 5.67 -1.77
C MET A 211 -10.42 4.42 -0.94
N GLY A 212 -10.14 3.22 -1.42
CA GLY A 212 -10.11 2.02 -0.59
C GLY A 212 -8.92 2.03 0.37
N ASP A 213 -7.70 2.12 -0.18
CA ASP A 213 -6.43 2.05 0.57
C ASP A 213 -6.37 3.01 1.75
N ILE A 214 -6.76 4.27 1.56
CA ILE A 214 -6.69 5.29 2.61
C ILE A 214 -7.64 5.01 3.80
N HIS A 215 -8.63 4.13 3.61
CA HIS A 215 -9.53 3.66 4.67
C HIS A 215 -9.02 2.40 5.41
N GLN A 216 -7.95 1.75 4.92
CA GLN A 216 -7.27 0.62 5.58
C GLN A 216 -6.39 1.19 6.71
N PRO A 217 -6.63 0.89 8.00
CA PRO A 217 -5.84 1.45 9.11
C PRO A 217 -4.32 1.26 8.95
N LEU A 218 -3.86 0.07 8.56
CA LEU A 218 -2.45 -0.27 8.38
C LEU A 218 -1.79 0.31 7.11
N HIS A 219 -2.52 1.09 6.32
CA HIS A 219 -1.95 1.94 5.26
C HIS A 219 -1.64 3.36 5.76
N SER A 220 -2.06 3.72 6.98
CA SER A 220 -1.98 5.10 7.51
C SER A 220 -0.77 5.38 8.44
N GLY A 221 -0.01 4.34 8.79
CA GLY A 221 1.17 4.41 9.65
C GLY A 221 1.86 3.05 9.88
N SER A 222 2.92 3.03 10.68
CA SER A 222 3.68 1.82 11.02
C SER A 222 4.14 1.85 12.49
N LEU A 223 4.24 0.69 13.12
CA LEU A 223 4.84 0.55 14.45
C LEU A 223 6.37 0.46 14.35
N TYR A 224 7.05 1.30 15.13
CA TYR A 224 8.49 1.29 15.32
C TYR A 224 8.82 0.90 16.77
N SER A 225 9.82 0.05 16.97
CA SER A 225 10.40 -0.23 18.30
C SER A 225 11.90 0.06 18.32
N ALA A 226 12.56 -0.08 19.48
CA ALA A 226 13.98 0.23 19.59
C ALA A 226 14.85 -0.75 18.78
N GLU A 227 14.61 -2.05 18.94
CA GLU A 227 15.42 -3.13 18.34
C GLU A 227 14.61 -3.94 17.31
N LEU A 228 13.46 -4.51 17.68
CA LEU A 228 12.67 -5.43 16.84
C LEU A 228 12.21 -4.80 15.52
N PHE A 229 11.70 -3.57 15.59
CA PHE A 229 11.15 -2.82 14.46
C PHE A 229 11.87 -1.47 14.33
N ALA A 230 13.20 -1.50 14.39
CA ALA A 230 14.06 -0.31 14.29
C ALA A 230 13.78 0.53 13.03
N THR A 231 13.43 -0.12 11.91
CA THR A 231 13.05 0.47 10.61
C THR A 231 11.55 0.38 10.32
N GLY A 232 10.72 0.19 11.34
CA GLY A 232 9.27 0.03 11.22
C GLY A 232 8.85 -1.41 10.90
N ASP A 233 7.67 -1.78 11.37
CA ASP A 233 7.00 -3.05 11.11
C ASP A 233 6.35 -3.12 9.71
N ARG A 234 6.38 -1.99 8.99
CA ARG A 234 5.87 -1.80 7.62
C ARG A 234 4.34 -1.98 7.55
N GLY A 235 3.64 -1.33 8.47
CA GLY A 235 2.19 -1.41 8.61
C GLY A 235 1.72 -2.82 8.94
N GLY A 236 2.31 -3.48 9.94
CA GLY A 236 1.95 -4.84 10.36
C GLY A 236 2.55 -5.97 9.53
N ASN A 237 3.21 -5.71 8.40
CA ASN A 237 3.76 -6.76 7.53
C ASN A 237 4.88 -7.59 8.17
N ALA A 238 5.62 -7.02 9.13
CA ALA A 238 6.66 -7.73 9.89
C ALA A 238 6.11 -8.49 11.11
N ILE A 239 4.86 -8.23 11.52
CA ILE A 239 4.22 -8.90 12.66
C ILE A 239 3.57 -10.19 12.16
N ARG A 240 4.12 -11.34 12.55
CA ARG A 240 3.58 -12.66 12.17
C ARG A 240 2.29 -12.98 12.93
N VAL A 241 1.30 -13.48 12.20
CA VAL A 241 0.03 -14.00 12.73
C VAL A 241 -0.24 -15.36 12.07
N GLY A 242 -0.04 -16.45 12.81
CA GLY A 242 -0.12 -17.82 12.28
C GLY A 242 0.81 -18.04 11.08
N GLU A 243 0.24 -18.48 9.96
CA GLU A 243 0.93 -18.67 8.67
C GLU A 243 0.88 -17.40 7.77
N SER A 244 0.62 -16.24 8.36
CA SER A 244 0.51 -14.94 7.68
C SER A 244 1.15 -13.81 8.49
N ASN A 245 0.83 -12.56 8.16
CA ASN A 245 1.21 -11.35 8.89
C ASN A 245 -0.02 -10.49 9.22
N LEU A 246 0.12 -9.50 10.09
CA LEU A 246 -0.98 -8.68 10.59
C LEU A 246 -1.68 -7.87 9.47
N HIS A 247 -0.91 -7.22 8.59
CA HIS A 247 -1.41 -6.47 7.43
C HIS A 247 -2.33 -7.36 6.59
N SER A 248 -1.79 -8.50 6.15
CA SER A 248 -2.48 -9.52 5.37
C SER A 248 -3.54 -10.30 6.16
N VAL A 249 -3.89 -9.92 7.39
CA VAL A 249 -5.12 -10.36 8.06
C VAL A 249 -6.18 -9.26 7.99
N TRP A 250 -5.82 -8.00 8.24
CA TRP A 250 -6.67 -6.83 8.03
C TRP A 250 -7.16 -6.69 6.58
N ASP A 251 -6.24 -6.79 5.60
CA ASP A 251 -6.54 -6.75 4.15
C ASP A 251 -7.64 -7.73 3.73
N ARG A 252 -7.72 -8.86 4.45
CA ARG A 252 -8.56 -10.01 4.16
C ARG A 252 -9.73 -10.16 5.13
N ALA A 253 -9.98 -9.19 6.01
CA ALA A 253 -11.04 -9.24 7.02
C ALA A 253 -12.43 -9.53 6.42
N MET A 254 -12.70 -9.06 5.20
CA MET A 254 -13.98 -9.32 4.51
C MET A 254 -14.08 -10.69 3.79
N ARG A 255 -13.03 -11.54 3.80
CA ARG A 255 -13.09 -12.88 3.20
C ARG A 255 -13.95 -13.82 4.01
N GLY A 256 -15.12 -14.16 3.47
CA GLY A 256 -16.08 -15.02 4.15
C GLY A 256 -16.85 -14.31 5.28
N ALA A 257 -16.70 -12.97 5.40
CA ALA A 257 -17.48 -12.17 6.33
C ALA A 257 -18.99 -12.36 6.08
N ASP A 258 -19.73 -12.44 7.19
CA ASP A 258 -21.06 -13.00 7.23
C ASP A 258 -22.15 -12.05 6.67
N LYS A 259 -23.42 -12.44 6.77
CA LYS A 259 -24.53 -11.59 6.33
C LYS A 259 -24.66 -10.30 7.18
N GLN A 260 -24.38 -10.34 8.49
CA GLN A 260 -24.43 -9.15 9.35
C GLN A 260 -23.34 -8.15 9.00
N SER A 261 -22.09 -8.60 8.87
CA SER A 261 -20.95 -7.79 8.42
C SER A 261 -21.24 -7.14 7.06
N ARG A 262 -21.78 -7.92 6.12
CA ARG A 262 -22.21 -7.44 4.80
C ARG A 262 -23.46 -6.55 4.83
N ASN A 263 -24.24 -6.52 5.92
CA ASN A 263 -25.32 -5.57 6.10
C ASN A 263 -24.80 -4.22 6.62
N LEU A 264 -23.82 -4.21 7.55
CA LEU A 264 -23.18 -2.99 8.06
C LEU A 264 -22.59 -2.15 6.92
N LEU A 265 -21.88 -2.82 6.00
CA LEU A 265 -21.36 -2.26 4.75
C LEU A 265 -22.41 -1.49 3.90
N TYR A 266 -23.70 -1.81 4.02
CA TYR A 266 -24.80 -1.13 3.32
C TYR A 266 -25.79 -0.41 4.28
N ALA A 267 -25.46 -0.29 5.57
CA ALA A 267 -26.30 0.34 6.58
C ALA A 267 -26.20 1.87 6.57
N ALA A 268 -25.23 2.44 5.84
CA ALA A 268 -25.04 3.87 5.62
C ALA A 268 -26.14 4.46 4.72
N THR A 269 -27.38 4.52 5.19
CA THR A 269 -28.51 5.15 4.52
C THR A 269 -28.38 6.68 4.59
N TYR A 270 -27.61 7.25 3.67
CA TYR A 270 -27.56 8.68 3.41
C TYR A 270 -28.49 9.05 2.24
N GLU A 271 -29.50 9.87 2.52
CA GLU A 271 -30.51 10.29 1.54
C GLU A 271 -30.11 11.54 0.72
N ASP A 272 -29.05 12.25 1.13
CA ASP A 272 -28.48 13.39 0.40
C ASP A 272 -26.95 13.40 0.48
N LEU A 273 -26.30 13.38 -0.69
CA LEU A 273 -24.86 13.49 -0.88
C LEU A 273 -24.42 14.85 -1.42
N SER A 274 -25.36 15.70 -1.85
CA SER A 274 -25.06 16.97 -2.51
C SER A 274 -24.36 17.96 -1.59
N GLY A 275 -23.48 18.80 -2.17
CA GLY A 275 -22.74 19.81 -1.42
C GLY A 275 -21.74 19.28 -0.40
N ARG A 276 -21.37 17.98 -0.47
CA ARG A 276 -20.31 17.37 0.32
C ARG A 276 -18.99 17.39 -0.45
N GLU A 277 -17.92 17.80 0.19
CA GLU A 277 -16.57 17.84 -0.39
C GLU A 277 -15.71 16.68 0.14
N SER A 278 -14.72 16.24 -0.63
CA SER A 278 -13.75 15.23 -0.23
C SER A 278 -12.59 15.83 0.57
N ASP A 279 -12.28 15.22 1.72
CA ASP A 279 -11.06 15.50 2.48
C ASP A 279 -10.35 14.19 2.82
N TRP A 280 -9.45 13.77 1.93
CA TRP A 280 -8.62 12.59 2.14
C TRP A 280 -7.60 12.73 3.29
N THR A 281 -7.32 13.95 3.78
CA THR A 281 -6.52 14.11 5.01
C THR A 281 -7.34 13.78 6.26
N LEU A 282 -8.64 14.09 6.28
CA LEU A 282 -9.57 13.63 7.31
C LEU A 282 -9.73 12.10 7.24
N TRP A 283 -9.88 11.52 6.05
CA TRP A 283 -10.02 10.06 5.91
C TRP A 283 -8.77 9.33 6.39
N LEU A 284 -7.58 9.90 6.16
CA LEU A 284 -6.31 9.43 6.72
C LEU A 284 -6.28 9.55 8.26
N ALA A 285 -6.72 10.69 8.82
CA ALA A 285 -6.78 10.89 10.27
C ALA A 285 -7.66 9.82 10.95
N GLU A 286 -8.87 9.58 10.44
CA GLU A 286 -9.75 8.52 10.92
C GLU A 286 -9.14 7.12 10.83
N SER A 287 -8.35 6.82 9.78
CA SER A 287 -7.64 5.53 9.70
C SER A 287 -6.57 5.37 10.79
N ARG A 288 -5.96 6.48 11.22
CA ARG A 288 -4.97 6.50 12.32
C ARG A 288 -5.62 6.30 13.69
N GLU A 289 -6.89 6.70 13.89
CA GLU A 289 -7.63 6.46 15.13
C GLU A 289 -7.81 4.97 15.44
N PHE A 290 -7.86 4.10 14.42
CA PHE A 290 -7.94 2.64 14.61
C PHE A 290 -6.58 1.98 14.84
N LEU A 291 -5.45 2.68 14.63
CA LEU A 291 -4.13 2.08 14.83
C LEU A 291 -3.88 1.70 16.29
N VAL A 292 -4.37 2.50 17.24
CA VAL A 292 -4.41 2.17 18.68
C VAL A 292 -5.76 2.66 19.22
N PRO A 293 -6.61 1.80 19.83
CA PRO A 293 -6.27 0.47 20.34
C PRO A 293 -6.57 -0.71 19.40
N SER A 294 -7.30 -0.55 18.29
CA SER A 294 -7.89 -1.69 17.58
C SER A 294 -6.90 -2.55 16.78
N VAL A 295 -5.90 -1.94 16.12
CA VAL A 295 -4.91 -2.67 15.30
C VAL A 295 -3.74 -3.14 16.16
N TYR A 296 -3.09 -2.22 16.86
CA TYR A 296 -2.02 -2.49 17.81
C TYR A 296 -2.61 -2.43 19.22
N ASP A 297 -3.25 -3.52 19.65
CA ASP A 297 -3.92 -3.62 20.94
C ASP A 297 -2.94 -3.68 22.12
N ASP A 298 -3.44 -3.46 23.34
CA ASP A 298 -2.64 -3.49 24.57
C ASP A 298 -1.86 -4.81 24.73
N SER A 299 -2.43 -5.93 24.24
CA SER A 299 -1.81 -7.25 24.25
C SER A 299 -0.59 -7.32 23.32
N LEU A 300 -0.75 -6.90 22.06
CA LEU A 300 0.30 -6.86 21.06
C LEU A 300 1.38 -5.82 21.42
N LEU A 301 0.99 -4.64 21.89
CA LEU A 301 1.91 -3.61 22.36
C LEU A 301 2.74 -4.10 23.56
N ALA A 302 2.13 -4.78 24.54
CA ALA A 302 2.85 -5.38 25.65
C ALA A 302 3.78 -6.52 25.20
N ALA A 303 3.34 -7.37 24.27
CA ALA A 303 4.16 -8.45 23.70
C ALA A 303 5.39 -7.89 22.95
N ILE A 304 5.21 -6.83 22.16
CA ILE A 304 6.31 -6.14 21.47
C ILE A 304 7.24 -5.47 22.48
N ALA A 305 6.72 -4.68 23.42
CA ALA A 305 7.52 -3.97 24.42
C ALA A 305 8.37 -4.93 25.27
N SER A 306 7.81 -6.09 25.65
CA SER A 306 8.51 -7.13 26.39
C SER A 306 9.59 -7.82 25.56
N ALA A 307 9.30 -8.19 24.30
CA ALA A 307 10.25 -8.88 23.43
C ALA A 307 11.42 -7.95 23.05
N ASP A 308 11.12 -6.69 22.72
CA ASP A 308 12.07 -5.62 22.42
C ASP A 308 12.99 -5.33 23.63
N SER A 309 12.42 -5.16 24.84
CA SER A 309 13.18 -4.97 26.09
C SER A 309 14.09 -6.16 26.44
N SER A 310 13.79 -7.36 25.93
CA SER A 310 14.58 -8.58 26.16
C SER A 310 15.70 -8.79 25.13
N GLY A 311 15.79 -7.95 24.10
CA GLY A 311 16.74 -8.14 22.99
C GLY A 311 16.43 -9.37 22.15
N ALA A 312 15.15 -9.73 21.99
CA ALA A 312 14.75 -10.88 21.19
C ALA A 312 15.07 -10.65 19.69
N GLU A 313 15.59 -11.66 19.00
CA GLU A 313 15.91 -11.58 17.56
C GLU A 313 14.67 -11.36 16.66
N ARG A 314 13.47 -11.64 17.19
CA ARG A 314 12.18 -11.52 16.52
C ARG A 314 11.03 -11.58 17.52
N LEU A 315 9.92 -10.93 17.18
CA LEU A 315 8.65 -11.13 17.88
C LEU A 315 8.21 -12.61 17.77
N PRO A 316 7.65 -13.22 18.83
CA PRO A 316 6.93 -14.49 18.72
C PRO A 316 5.76 -14.41 17.73
N ASN A 317 5.31 -15.56 17.23
CA ASN A 317 4.14 -15.60 16.36
C ASN A 317 2.88 -15.23 17.16
N GLN A 318 2.11 -14.26 16.68
CA GLN A 318 0.93 -13.75 17.39
C GLN A 318 -0.31 -14.58 17.07
N THR A 319 -1.28 -14.56 17.99
CA THR A 319 -2.60 -15.19 17.84
C THR A 319 -3.64 -14.15 18.19
N LEU A 320 -4.51 -13.83 17.22
CA LEU A 320 -5.66 -12.97 17.46
C LEU A 320 -6.77 -13.80 18.10
N ASN A 321 -7.49 -13.23 19.07
CA ASN A 321 -8.63 -13.88 19.71
C ASN A 321 -9.94 -13.54 18.97
N ASP A 322 -11.03 -14.20 19.33
CA ASP A 322 -12.33 -14.01 18.67
C ASP A 322 -12.83 -12.56 18.79
N ASP A 323 -12.58 -11.89 19.92
CA ASP A 323 -12.97 -10.49 20.14
C ASP A 323 -12.26 -9.53 19.18
N TYR A 324 -10.94 -9.64 19.05
CA TYR A 324 -10.14 -8.89 18.07
C TYR A 324 -10.63 -9.14 16.64
N VAL A 325 -10.88 -10.40 16.28
CA VAL A 325 -11.35 -10.76 14.92
C VAL A 325 -12.73 -10.17 14.64
N ASN A 326 -13.64 -10.16 15.62
CA ASN A 326 -14.95 -9.54 15.49
C ASN A 326 -14.85 -8.01 15.36
N GLU A 327 -14.01 -7.35 16.17
CA GLU A 327 -13.77 -5.90 16.09
C GLU A 327 -13.17 -5.51 14.73
N MET A 328 -12.12 -6.21 14.29
CA MET A 328 -11.48 -6.04 12.99
C MET A 328 -12.48 -6.17 11.82
N ILE A 329 -13.38 -7.15 11.86
CA ILE A 329 -14.42 -7.34 10.82
C ILE A 329 -15.46 -6.20 10.85
N SER A 330 -15.82 -5.70 12.03
CA SER A 330 -16.71 -4.53 12.14
C SER A 330 -16.05 -3.27 11.56
N ILE A 331 -14.83 -2.95 11.99
CA ILE A 331 -14.06 -1.81 11.48
C ILE A 331 -13.87 -1.93 9.97
N ALA A 332 -13.48 -3.09 9.45
CA ALA A 332 -13.32 -3.29 8.01
C ALA A 332 -14.65 -3.10 7.24
N SER A 333 -15.77 -3.54 7.80
CA SER A 333 -17.10 -3.34 7.19
C SER A 333 -17.46 -1.86 7.12
N ASP A 334 -17.24 -1.12 8.20
CA ASP A 334 -17.58 0.31 8.30
C ASP A 334 -16.63 1.18 7.46
N ARG A 335 -15.31 0.91 7.50
CA ARG A 335 -14.30 1.62 6.70
C ARG A 335 -14.50 1.42 5.20
N LEU A 336 -14.85 0.21 4.74
CA LEU A 336 -15.17 -0.05 3.32
C LEU A 336 -16.52 0.54 2.90
N GLY A 337 -17.47 0.66 3.83
CA GLY A 337 -18.74 1.36 3.62
C GLY A 337 -18.51 2.87 3.41
N LEU A 338 -17.69 3.48 4.27
CA LEU A 338 -17.25 4.87 4.13
C LEU A 338 -16.46 5.10 2.84
N ALA A 339 -15.55 4.21 2.46
CA ALA A 339 -14.81 4.30 1.20
C ALA A 339 -15.74 4.33 -0.02
N GLY A 340 -16.75 3.46 -0.05
CA GLY A 340 -17.75 3.45 -1.12
C GLY A 340 -18.65 4.69 -1.13
N LEU A 341 -19.07 5.16 0.04
CA LEU A 341 -19.84 6.40 0.18
C LEU A 341 -19.04 7.63 -0.31
N ARG A 342 -17.74 7.69 0.01
CA ARG A 342 -16.84 8.80 -0.36
C ARG A 342 -16.49 8.79 -1.85
N LEU A 343 -16.32 7.62 -2.45
CA LEU A 343 -16.29 7.46 -3.91
C LEU A 343 -17.57 8.02 -4.56
N ALA A 344 -18.75 7.70 -4.01
CA ALA A 344 -20.02 8.19 -4.56
C ALA A 344 -20.26 9.70 -4.34
N ILE A 345 -19.68 10.30 -3.31
CA ILE A 345 -19.62 11.76 -3.12
C ILE A 345 -18.74 12.38 -4.21
N TRP A 346 -17.50 11.90 -4.35
CA TRP A 346 -16.53 12.45 -5.30
C TRP A 346 -17.03 12.37 -6.76
N PHE A 347 -17.55 11.20 -7.18
CA PHE A 347 -18.05 11.00 -8.55
C PHE A 347 -19.29 11.82 -8.91
N GLN A 348 -20.05 12.36 -7.95
CA GLN A 348 -21.28 13.14 -8.23
C GLN A 348 -21.11 14.64 -7.95
N ASN A 349 -20.20 15.03 -7.04
CA ASN A 349 -20.00 16.43 -6.66
C ASN A 349 -18.74 17.05 -7.28
N GLU A 350 -17.71 16.26 -7.60
CA GLU A 350 -16.37 16.75 -7.93
C GLU A 350 -15.87 16.32 -9.32
N LEU A 351 -16.32 15.18 -9.85
CA LEU A 351 -16.07 14.79 -11.24
C LEU A 351 -16.87 15.70 -12.19
N PRO A 352 -16.25 16.50 -13.08
CA PRO A 352 -16.96 17.29 -14.06
C PRO A 352 -17.57 16.36 -15.13
N PRO A 353 -18.86 16.51 -15.47
CA PRO A 353 -19.52 15.63 -16.44
C PRO A 353 -18.86 15.76 -17.81
N VAL A 354 -18.75 14.64 -18.54
CA VAL A 354 -18.23 14.63 -19.91
C VAL A 354 -19.15 15.47 -20.80
N THR A 355 -18.69 16.68 -21.11
CA THR A 355 -19.29 17.53 -22.14
C THR A 355 -19.20 16.81 -23.48
N ALA A 356 -20.34 16.49 -24.08
CA ALA A 356 -20.38 15.90 -25.41
C ALA A 356 -19.75 16.87 -26.45
N PRO A 357 -18.86 16.38 -27.35
CA PRO A 357 -18.19 17.20 -28.35
C PRO A 357 -19.10 17.58 -29.54
#